data_AF-W9YIV9-F1
#
_entry.id   AF-W9YIV9-F1
#
_cell.length_a   1.000
_cell.length_b   1.000
_cell.length_c   1.000
_cell.angle_alpha   90.00
_cell.angle_beta   90.00
_cell.angle_gamma   90.00
#
_symmetry.space_group_name_H-M   'P 1'
#
loop_
_entity.id
_entity.type
_entity.pdbx_description
1 polymer ?
#
loop_
_entity_poly.entity_id
_entity_poly.type
_entity_poly.pdbx_seq_one_letter_code
_entity_poly.pdbx_strand_id
1 'polypeptide(L)'
;MASGYGVTGGVSRCFPFWQEYMSCYVINQHDPEARAQGVCAPRLEDYYECLHHKKEVSDKLVPNASCTSRLTTPLQYARAAAIQNALRKAEAAHPRENAPKVGQIRSLGLLGKEDETKSILGA
;
A
#
# COMPACT_ATOMS: atom_id res chain seq x y z
N MET A 1 -6.94 20.45 19.04
CA MET A 1 -6.88 19.25 18.16
C MET A 1 -5.43 19.00 17.83
N ALA A 2 -4.82 17.94 18.38
CA ALA A 2 -3.49 17.52 17.95
C ALA A 2 -3.65 16.72 16.64
N SER A 3 -3.88 17.42 15.51
CA SER A 3 -4.19 16.85 14.18
C SER A 3 -3.07 15.99 13.56
N GLY A 4 -2.02 15.68 14.31
CA GLY A 4 -0.82 15.04 13.80
C GLY A 4 -0.07 14.16 14.79
N TYR A 5 -0.47 14.06 16.07
CA TYR A 5 0.26 13.28 17.07
C TYR A 5 -0.53 12.03 17.48
N GLY A 6 0.13 10.87 17.40
CA GLY A 6 -0.42 9.58 17.79
C GLY A 6 -0.37 9.33 19.30
N VAL A 7 -0.92 8.19 19.73
CA VAL A 7 -0.97 7.77 21.15
C VAL A 7 0.43 7.68 21.80
N THR A 8 1.47 7.46 20.98
CA THR A 8 2.87 7.38 21.41
C THR A 8 3.61 8.74 21.39
N GLY A 9 2.92 9.85 21.09
CA GLY A 9 3.53 11.18 20.98
C GLY A 9 4.33 11.40 19.68
N GLY A 10 4.46 10.39 18.82
CA GLY A 10 5.06 10.51 17.50
C GLY A 10 4.10 11.09 16.45
N VAL A 11 4.64 11.50 15.31
CA VAL A 11 3.85 11.97 14.16
C VAL A 11 3.01 10.85 13.55
N SER A 12 1.79 11.20 13.12
CA SER A 12 0.85 10.25 12.53
C SER A 12 1.28 9.80 11.14
N ARG A 13 0.82 8.60 10.72
CA ARG A 13 1.17 8.01 9.41
C ARG A 13 0.90 8.92 8.20
N CYS A 14 -0.14 9.76 8.28
CA CYS A 14 -0.54 10.67 7.21
C CYS A 14 -0.10 12.12 7.46
N PHE A 15 0.72 12.37 8.48
CA PHE A 15 1.20 13.71 8.81
C PHE A 15 2.00 14.39 7.68
N PRO A 16 2.88 13.70 6.93
CA PRO A 16 3.59 14.32 5.81
C PRO A 16 2.65 14.86 4.73
N PHE A 17 1.56 14.14 4.42
CA PHE A 17 0.55 14.61 3.45
C PHE A 17 -0.23 15.83 3.96
N TRP A 18 -0.49 15.87 5.26
CA TRP A 18 -1.15 17.01 5.90
C TRP A 18 -0.27 18.26 5.93
N GLN A 19 1.04 18.13 6.18
CA GLN A 19 1.98 19.26 6.15
C GLN A 19 2.02 19.93 4.78
N GLU A 20 2.00 19.12 3.73
CA GLU A 20 2.02 19.60 2.35
C GLU A 20 0.70 20.30 1.95
N TYR A 21 -0.44 19.82 2.46
CA TYR A 21 -1.71 20.53 2.28
C TYR A 21 -1.70 21.87 3.01
N MET A 22 -1.21 21.88 4.25
CA MET A 22 -1.13 23.09 5.05
C MET A 22 -0.14 24.11 4.51
N SER A 23 0.98 23.67 3.92
CA SER A 23 1.92 24.58 3.27
C SER A 23 1.25 25.30 2.10
N CYS A 24 0.51 24.58 1.25
CA CYS A 24 -0.29 25.18 0.18
C CYS A 24 -1.38 26.12 0.72
N TYR A 25 -2.10 25.71 1.77
CA TYR A 25 -3.21 26.47 2.33
C TYR A 25 -2.75 27.80 2.95
N VAL A 26 -1.65 27.79 3.70
CA VAL A 26 -1.12 28.98 4.37
C VAL A 26 -0.53 29.97 3.36
N ILE A 27 0.14 29.47 2.31
CA ILE A 27 0.68 30.33 1.24
C ILE A 27 -0.43 31.07 0.49
N ASN A 28 -1.53 30.38 0.18
CA ASN A 28 -2.63 30.94 -0.62
C ASN A 28 -3.80 31.49 0.22
N GLN A 29 -3.59 31.74 1.51
CA GLN A 29 -4.68 32.10 2.44
C GLN A 29 -5.32 33.46 2.16
N HIS A 30 -4.60 34.36 1.48
CA HIS A 30 -5.04 35.72 1.17
C HIS A 30 -5.48 35.91 -0.29
N ASP A 31 -5.39 34.86 -1.11
CA ASP A 31 -5.72 34.90 -2.53
C ASP A 31 -7.13 34.30 -2.77
N PRO A 32 -8.17 35.14 -2.94
CA PRO A 32 -9.54 34.65 -3.12
C PRO A 32 -9.71 33.82 -4.39
N GLU A 33 -8.91 34.10 -5.43
CA GLU A 33 -8.91 33.35 -6.69
C GLU A 33 -8.34 31.94 -6.51
N ALA A 34 -7.25 31.79 -5.75
CA ALA A 34 -6.66 30.48 -5.45
C ALA A 34 -7.59 29.59 -4.62
N ARG A 35 -8.39 30.21 -3.73
CA ARG A 35 -9.43 29.52 -2.96
C ARG A 35 -10.63 29.12 -3.83
N ALA A 36 -11.05 29.97 -4.76
CA ALA A 36 -12.12 29.66 -5.71
C ALA A 36 -11.72 28.57 -6.71
N GLN A 37 -10.46 28.56 -7.14
CA GLN A 37 -9.92 27.58 -8.08
C GLN A 37 -9.56 26.24 -7.41
N GLY A 38 -9.50 26.19 -6.08
CA GLY A 38 -9.19 24.95 -5.35
C GLY A 38 -7.76 24.46 -5.60
N VAL A 39 -6.79 25.38 -5.66
CA VAL A 39 -5.37 25.06 -5.95
C VAL A 39 -4.78 24.02 -4.97
N CYS A 40 -5.26 24.01 -3.73
CA CYS A 40 -4.83 23.06 -2.70
C CYS A 40 -5.67 21.76 -2.63
N ALA A 41 -6.68 21.60 -3.50
CA ALA A 41 -7.48 20.38 -3.60
C ALA A 41 -6.69 19.10 -3.92
N PRO A 42 -5.72 19.06 -4.87
CA PRO A 42 -4.97 17.82 -5.13
C PRO A 42 -4.19 17.34 -3.91
N ARG A 43 -3.62 18.26 -3.12
CA ARG A 43 -2.89 17.90 -1.90
C ARG A 43 -3.81 17.41 -0.79
N LEU A 44 -5.01 17.97 -0.73
CA LEU A 44 -6.06 17.53 0.17
C LEU A 44 -6.54 16.11 -0.18
N GLU A 45 -6.67 15.79 -1.47
CA GLU A 45 -7.05 14.46 -1.93
C GLU A 45 -6.03 13.40 -1.52
N ASP A 46 -4.72 13.69 -1.61
CA ASP A 46 -3.67 12.76 -1.17
C ASP A 46 -3.72 12.49 0.34
N TYR A 47 -4.06 13.49 1.14
CA TYR A 47 -4.28 13.31 2.58
C TYR A 47 -5.49 12.40 2.86
N TYR A 48 -6.61 12.61 2.17
CA TYR A 48 -7.79 11.76 2.30
C TYR A 48 -7.59 10.36 1.74
N GLU A 49 -6.74 10.18 0.73
CA GLU A 49 -6.32 8.86 0.27
C GLU A 49 -5.52 8.13 1.35
N CYS A 50 -4.55 8.79 1.98
CA CYS A 50 -3.80 8.15 3.07
C CYS A 50 -4.70 7.76 4.25
N LEU A 51 -5.73 8.57 4.54
CA LEU A 51 -6.62 8.33 5.67
C LEU A 51 -7.64 7.21 5.39
N HIS A 52 -8.19 7.16 4.18
CA HIS A 52 -9.31 6.29 3.84
C HIS A 52 -8.97 5.17 2.85
N HIS A 53 -7.77 5.17 2.26
CA HIS A 53 -7.29 4.20 1.28
C HIS A 53 -8.34 3.85 0.20
N LYS A 54 -9.11 4.85 -0.26
CA LYS A 54 -10.28 4.66 -1.12
C LYS A 54 -9.91 4.31 -2.57
N LYS A 55 -8.82 4.89 -3.08
CA LYS A 55 -8.27 4.55 -4.40
C LYS A 55 -7.55 3.21 -4.40
N GLU A 56 -6.77 2.87 -3.38
CA GLU A 56 -6.04 1.58 -3.28
C GLU A 56 -6.96 0.34 -3.26
N VAL A 57 -8.15 0.44 -2.67
CA VAL A 57 -9.15 -0.67 -2.69
C VAL A 57 -9.76 -0.83 -4.09
N SER A 58 -9.93 0.26 -4.83
CA SER A 58 -10.46 0.26 -6.19
C SER A 58 -9.40 -0.07 -7.24
N ASP A 59 -8.14 0.35 -7.02
CA ASP A 59 -7.00 0.13 -7.91
C ASP A 59 -6.44 -1.29 -7.75
N LYS A 60 -6.70 -1.99 -6.64
CA LYS A 60 -6.49 -3.45 -6.56
C LYS A 60 -7.37 -4.26 -7.54
N LEU A 61 -8.39 -3.65 -8.14
CA LEU A 61 -9.15 -4.24 -9.27
C LEU A 61 -8.62 -3.81 -10.64
N VAL A 62 -7.67 -2.88 -10.72
CA VAL A 62 -7.02 -2.43 -11.96
C VAL A 62 -5.53 -2.72 -11.86
N PRO A 63 -5.02 -3.81 -12.46
CA PRO A 63 -3.59 -4.07 -12.50
C PRO A 63 -2.87 -2.81 -12.99
N ASN A 64 -2.00 -2.26 -12.14
CA ASN A 64 -1.20 -1.09 -12.47
C ASN A 64 -0.54 -1.25 -13.86
N ALA A 65 -0.60 -0.20 -14.68
CA ALA A 65 -0.06 -0.22 -16.04
C ALA A 65 1.46 -0.54 -16.09
N SER A 66 2.15 -0.44 -14.95
CA SER A 66 3.55 -0.86 -14.82
C SER A 66 3.74 -2.37 -15.00
N CYS A 67 2.79 -3.21 -14.60
CA CYS A 67 2.89 -4.66 -14.76
C CYS A 67 2.40 -5.15 -16.14
N THR A 68 1.56 -4.37 -16.86
CA THR A 68 1.03 -4.73 -18.19
C THR A 68 1.92 -4.30 -19.35
N SER A 69 2.89 -3.39 -19.12
CA SER A 69 3.83 -2.91 -20.15
C SER A 69 4.65 -4.02 -20.84
N ARG A 70 4.75 -5.22 -20.24
CA ARG A 70 5.50 -6.36 -20.79
C ARG A 70 4.63 -7.43 -21.47
N LEU A 71 3.32 -7.23 -21.60
CA LEU A 71 2.37 -8.16 -22.24
C LEU A 71 1.64 -7.50 -23.42
N THR A 72 2.38 -6.81 -24.29
CA THR A 72 1.81 -5.98 -25.37
C THR A 72 1.26 -6.75 -26.57
N THR A 73 1.36 -8.09 -26.62
CA THR A 73 0.78 -8.89 -27.72
C THR A 73 -0.30 -9.84 -27.20
N PRO A 74 -1.40 -10.04 -27.95
CA PRO A 74 -2.50 -10.93 -27.55
C PRO A 74 -2.02 -12.38 -27.33
N LEU A 75 -0.97 -12.80 -28.03
CA LEU A 75 -0.34 -14.11 -27.87
C LEU A 75 0.35 -14.27 -26.50
N GLN A 76 1.04 -13.24 -26.01
CA GLN A 76 1.70 -13.26 -24.70
C GLN A 76 0.67 -13.25 -23.56
N TYR A 77 -0.40 -12.48 -23.71
CA TYR A 77 -1.52 -12.47 -22.76
C TYR A 77 -2.22 -13.83 -22.69
N ALA A 78 -2.53 -14.45 -23.84
CA ALA A 78 -3.14 -15.78 -23.88
C ALA A 78 -2.24 -16.86 -23.23
N ARG A 79 -0.92 -16.78 -23.47
CA ARG A 79 0.07 -17.69 -22.84
C ARG A 79 0.12 -17.48 -21.32
N ALA A 80 0.16 -16.25 -20.84
CA ALA A 80 0.16 -15.94 -19.41
C ALA A 80 -1.14 -16.40 -18.72
N ALA A 81 -2.29 -16.15 -19.35
CA ALA A 81 -3.60 -16.60 -18.85
C ALA A 81 -3.71 -18.12 -18.80
N ALA A 82 -3.19 -18.83 -19.81
CA ALA A 82 -3.14 -20.30 -19.83
C ALA A 82 -2.28 -20.85 -18.69
N ILE A 83 -1.10 -20.25 -18.45
CA ILE A 83 -0.21 -20.62 -17.34
C ILE A 83 -0.90 -20.37 -15.99
N GLN A 84 -1.50 -19.20 -15.79
CA GLN A 84 -2.17 -18.88 -14.52
C GLN A 84 -3.39 -19.78 -14.25
N ASN A 85 -4.17 -20.13 -15.28
CA ASN A 85 -5.28 -21.07 -15.14
C ASN A 85 -4.80 -22.50 -14.82
N ALA A 86 -3.68 -22.92 -15.41
CA ALA A 86 -3.07 -24.21 -15.09
C ALA A 86 -2.53 -24.24 -13.65
N LEU A 87 -1.89 -23.16 -13.20
CA LEU A 87 -1.41 -23.02 -11.82
C LEU A 87 -2.57 -23.02 -10.83
N ARG A 88 -3.64 -22.27 -11.08
CA ARG A 88 -4.83 -22.26 -10.21
C ARG A 88 -5.50 -23.63 -10.14
N LYS A 89 -5.55 -24.38 -11.26
CA LYS A 89 -6.03 -25.76 -11.28
C LYS A 89 -5.11 -26.71 -10.52
N ALA A 90 -3.79 -26.54 -10.60
CA ALA A 90 -2.81 -27.33 -9.87
C ALA A 90 -2.84 -27.04 -8.35
N GLU A 91 -2.99 -25.77 -7.97
CA GLU A 91 -3.19 -25.33 -6.58
C GLU A 91 -4.50 -25.87 -6.00
N ALA A 92 -5.58 -25.84 -6.78
CA ALA A 92 -6.88 -26.40 -6.39
C ALA A 92 -6.89 -27.94 -6.34
N ALA A 93 -6.05 -28.61 -7.16
CA ALA A 93 -5.90 -30.05 -7.13
C ALA A 93 -5.17 -30.55 -5.87
N HIS A 94 -4.26 -29.74 -5.29
CA HIS A 94 -3.55 -30.09 -4.06
C HIS A 94 -3.48 -28.92 -3.05
N PRO A 95 -4.62 -28.52 -2.43
CA PRO A 95 -4.66 -27.37 -1.51
C PRO A 95 -3.82 -27.54 -0.24
N ARG A 96 -3.48 -28.79 0.14
CA ARG A 96 -2.82 -29.12 1.42
C ARG A 96 -1.33 -29.50 1.27
N GLU A 97 -0.88 -29.83 0.06
CA GLU A 97 0.52 -30.19 -0.24
C GLU A 97 1.39 -28.93 -0.38
N ASN A 98 0.85 -27.87 -0.98
CA ASN A 98 1.55 -26.62 -1.29
C ASN A 98 1.49 -25.57 -0.16
N ALA A 99 0.81 -25.87 0.95
CA ALA A 99 0.83 -24.99 2.13
C ALA A 99 2.23 -25.01 2.75
N PRO A 100 2.84 -23.84 3.06
CA PRO A 100 4.19 -23.79 3.61
C PRO A 100 4.23 -24.61 4.90
N LYS A 101 5.03 -25.68 4.89
CA LYS A 101 5.20 -26.54 6.07
C LYS A 101 5.83 -25.70 7.17
N VAL A 102 5.43 -25.96 8.42
CA VAL A 102 5.90 -25.22 9.61
C VAL A 102 7.43 -25.12 9.67
N GLY A 103 8.17 -26.13 9.21
CA GLY A 103 9.63 -26.09 9.12
C GLY A 103 10.18 -25.02 8.17
N GLN A 104 9.49 -24.75 7.06
CA GLN A 104 9.87 -23.74 6.07
C GLN A 104 9.55 -22.31 6.55
N ILE A 105 8.54 -22.15 7.41
CA ILE A 105 8.26 -20.89 8.10
C ILE A 105 9.29 -20.65 9.22
N ARG A 106 9.72 -21.71 9.92
CA ARG A 106 10.80 -21.66 10.92
C ARG A 106 12.17 -21.35 10.31
N SER A 107 12.47 -21.86 9.11
CA SER A 107 13.71 -21.52 8.38
C SER A 107 13.77 -20.06 7.92
N LEU A 108 12.62 -19.39 7.81
CA LEU A 108 12.53 -17.95 7.55
C LEU A 108 12.76 -17.10 8.82
N GLY A 109 13.11 -17.72 9.96
CA GLY A 109 13.53 -17.03 11.19
C GLY A 109 12.40 -16.40 12.01
N LEU A 110 11.14 -16.62 11.66
CA LEU A 110 9.99 -15.90 12.22
C LEU A 110 9.23 -16.63 13.34
N LEU A 111 9.66 -17.82 13.76
CA LEU A 111 9.01 -18.59 14.83
C LEU A 111 10.03 -19.31 15.71
N GLY A 112 9.98 -19.05 17.03
CA GLY A 112 10.80 -19.70 18.07
C GLY A 112 12.03 -18.92 18.54
N LYS A 113 12.21 -17.67 18.08
CA LYS A 113 13.33 -16.79 18.46
C LYS A 113 12.88 -15.65 19.38
N GLU A 114 12.13 -16.00 20.43
CA GLU A 114 11.57 -15.05 21.40
C GLU A 114 12.65 -14.23 22.14
N ASP A 115 13.85 -14.77 22.23
CA ASP A 115 14.99 -14.14 22.90
C ASP A 115 15.83 -13.26 21.94
N GLU A 116 15.90 -13.61 20.64
CA GLU A 116 16.53 -12.73 19.65
C GLU A 116 15.65 -11.53 19.31
N THR A 117 14.32 -11.70 19.30
CA THR A 117 13.38 -10.58 19.19
C THR A 117 13.45 -9.66 20.41
N LYS A 118 13.64 -10.19 21.63
CA LYS A 118 13.91 -9.38 22.83
C LYS A 118 15.28 -8.71 22.82
N SER A 119 16.30 -9.32 22.22
CA SER A 119 17.61 -8.68 22.04
C SER A 119 17.58 -7.56 21.00
N ILE A 120 16.74 -7.66 19.97
CA ILE A 120 16.57 -6.61 18.95
C ILE A 120 15.61 -5.50 19.43
N LEU A 121 14.63 -5.85 20.28
CA LEU A 121 13.64 -4.92 20.86
C LEU A 121 14.00 -4.46 22.28
N GLY A 122 15.16 -4.86 22.79
CA GLY A 122 15.70 -4.47 24.09
C GLY A 122 16.57 -3.23 23.97
N ALA A 123 15.91 -2.08 24.03
CA ALA A 123 16.44 -0.82 24.56
C ALA A 123 15.57 -0.41 25.76
#